data_AF-A0A3B0U7I4-F1
#
_entry.id   AF-A0A3B0U7I4-F1
#
_cell.length_a   1.000
_cell.length_b   1.000
_cell.length_c   1.000
_cell.angle_alpha   90.00
_cell.angle_beta   90.00
_cell.angle_gamma   90.00
#
_symmetry.space_group_name_H-M   'P 1'
#
loop_
_entity.id
_entity.type
_entity.pdbx_description
1 polymer ?
#
loop_
_entity_poly.entity_id
_entity_poly.type
_entity_poly.pdbx_seq_one_letter_code
_entity_poly.pdbx_strand_id
1 'polypeptide(L)'
;NNHIFRKGHRVLGLSSALIGSAMAFDYRYFKKMMKKVEVVGGFDKEIEVRLLQKKHKIEYLPDAYVFDEKVSNAKVFTKQRRRWLSAQVHYFGKSFLPALRDLFLRGNIDFFNKALQFILLPRILLISLFFIIAVVYFFAAPLSVFLLTLALLLLGILTFLISIPRYFYNLRTLWALTRLPVGIVLMFFSLLNIKGGNKEFLHTKHTYNAFQVKHPRFYSKNKIK
;
A
#
# COMPACT_ATOMS: atom_id res chain seq x y z
N ASN A 1 0.93 5.80 8.37
CA ASN A 1 -0.24 5.98 7.46
C ASN A 1 -1.39 6.72 8.10
N ASN A 2 -1.86 6.36 9.30
CA ASN A 2 -2.96 7.10 9.96
C ASN A 2 -2.60 8.55 10.27
N HIS A 3 -1.38 8.80 10.78
CA HIS A 3 -0.94 10.17 11.08
C HIS A 3 -0.64 11.03 9.86
N ILE A 4 -0.08 10.46 8.78
CA ILE A 4 0.35 11.24 7.60
C ILE A 4 -0.80 11.34 6.60
N PHE A 5 -1.19 10.21 5.99
CA PHE A 5 -2.13 10.21 4.87
C PHE A 5 -3.61 10.35 5.27
N ARG A 6 -3.91 10.42 6.57
CA ARG A 6 -5.27 10.64 7.08
C ARG A 6 -5.31 11.87 7.96
N LYS A 7 -4.95 11.75 9.25
CA LYS A 7 -4.98 12.88 10.21
C LYS A 7 -4.22 14.10 9.68
N GLY A 8 -3.00 13.91 9.18
CA GLY A 8 -2.15 14.98 8.63
C GLY A 8 -2.79 15.68 7.44
N HIS A 9 -3.27 14.92 6.44
CA HIS A 9 -4.03 15.51 5.33
C HIS A 9 -5.24 16.31 5.81
N ARG A 10 -6.01 15.79 6.79
CA ARG A 10 -7.15 16.52 7.35
C ARG A 10 -6.75 17.86 7.96
N VAL A 11 -5.67 17.87 8.76
CA VAL A 11 -5.12 19.09 9.36
C VAL A 11 -4.71 20.11 8.29
N LEU A 12 -4.15 19.64 7.16
CA LEU A 12 -3.79 20.47 6.01
C LEU A 12 -4.99 20.84 5.11
N GLY A 13 -6.22 20.48 5.49
CA GLY A 13 -7.42 20.77 4.72
C GLY A 13 -7.65 19.83 3.51
N LEU A 14 -6.84 18.79 3.35
CA LEU A 14 -6.95 17.74 2.32
C LEU A 14 -7.79 16.55 2.80
N SER A 15 -8.25 15.69 1.89
CA SER A 15 -9.03 14.50 2.22
C SER A 15 -8.20 13.39 2.85
N SER A 16 -8.84 12.64 3.74
CA SER A 16 -8.30 11.43 4.34
C SER A 16 -8.26 10.28 3.34
N ALA A 17 -7.21 9.47 3.40
CA ALA A 17 -7.08 8.30 2.54
C ALA A 17 -8.01 7.13 2.93
N LEU A 18 -8.74 6.59 1.95
CA LEU A 18 -9.54 5.37 2.10
C LEU A 18 -8.66 4.10 2.03
N ILE A 19 -9.09 3.03 2.72
CA ILE A 19 -8.30 1.79 2.86
C ILE A 19 -9.10 0.49 2.72
N GLY A 20 -10.35 0.56 2.28
CA GLY A 20 -11.16 -0.64 2.04
C GLY A 20 -11.78 -1.27 3.30
N SER A 21 -11.45 -0.78 4.49
CA SER A 21 -12.06 -1.15 5.77
C SER A 21 -12.13 0.06 6.71
N ALA A 22 -12.91 -0.04 7.79
CA ALA A 22 -13.10 1.04 8.76
C ALA A 22 -13.55 2.37 8.10
N MET A 23 -14.57 2.29 7.24
CA MET A 23 -15.14 3.43 6.52
C MET A 23 -16.65 3.48 6.75
N ALA A 24 -17.19 4.67 6.89
CA ALA A 24 -18.63 4.92 6.97
C ALA A 24 -19.06 5.78 5.78
N PHE A 25 -20.22 5.48 5.20
CA PHE A 25 -20.80 6.22 4.10
C PHE A 25 -22.30 6.36 4.32
N ASP A 26 -22.90 7.43 3.81
CA ASP A 26 -24.34 7.47 3.61
C ASP A 26 -24.77 6.31 2.70
N TYR A 27 -25.77 5.55 3.15
CA TYR A 27 -26.17 4.32 2.46
C TYR A 27 -26.67 4.59 1.03
N ARG A 28 -27.49 5.63 0.83
CA ARG A 28 -28.07 5.94 -0.48
C ARG A 28 -26.98 6.38 -1.45
N TYR A 29 -26.07 7.23 -0.98
CA TYR A 29 -24.91 7.68 -1.74
C TYR A 29 -23.99 6.51 -2.12
N PHE A 30 -23.64 5.67 -1.14
CA PHE A 30 -22.80 4.50 -1.35
C PHE A 30 -23.42 3.53 -2.36
N LYS A 31 -24.70 3.18 -2.20
CA LYS A 31 -25.44 2.30 -3.12
C LYS A 31 -25.43 2.86 -4.55
N LYS A 32 -25.67 4.16 -4.74
CA LYS A 32 -25.64 4.81 -6.05
C LYS A 32 -24.25 4.82 -6.68
N MET A 33 -23.21 5.04 -5.87
CA MET A 33 -21.82 5.04 -6.32
C MET A 33 -21.37 3.64 -6.73
N MET A 34 -21.65 2.62 -5.92
CA MET A 34 -21.23 1.24 -6.14
C MET A 34 -21.85 0.62 -7.40
N LYS A 35 -23.06 1.04 -7.81
CA LYS A 35 -23.64 0.62 -9.10
C LYS A 35 -22.76 0.93 -10.32
N LYS A 36 -21.85 1.89 -10.20
CA LYS A 36 -20.96 2.32 -11.28
C LYS A 36 -19.53 1.81 -11.14
N VAL A 37 -19.20 1.14 -10.03
CA VAL A 37 -17.85 0.63 -9.76
C VAL A 37 -17.72 -0.74 -10.41
N GLU A 38 -16.86 -0.83 -11.42
CA GLU A 38 -16.65 -2.06 -12.20
C GLU A 38 -15.48 -2.89 -11.65
N VAL A 39 -14.61 -2.27 -10.84
CA VAL A 39 -13.36 -2.90 -10.38
C VAL A 39 -13.55 -3.51 -8.99
N VAL A 40 -13.40 -4.83 -8.93
CA VAL A 40 -13.47 -5.61 -7.69
C VAL A 40 -12.13 -5.51 -6.90
N GLY A 41 -11.01 -5.44 -7.61
CA GLY A 41 -9.67 -5.24 -7.05
C GLY A 41 -9.30 -3.78 -6.84
N GLY A 42 -9.31 -3.28 -5.59
CA GLY A 42 -8.97 -1.88 -5.31
C GLY A 42 -10.14 -0.90 -5.41
N PHE A 43 -11.37 -1.40 -5.14
CA PHE A 43 -12.60 -0.61 -5.12
C PHE A 43 -12.50 0.64 -4.21
N ASP A 44 -11.72 0.54 -3.14
CA ASP A 44 -11.44 1.63 -2.20
C ASP A 44 -10.79 2.84 -2.88
N LYS A 45 -9.81 2.59 -3.76
CA LYS A 45 -9.16 3.63 -4.57
C LYS A 45 -10.12 4.23 -5.60
N GLU A 46 -11.02 3.43 -6.16
CA GLU A 46 -12.01 3.94 -7.11
C GLU A 46 -13.00 4.89 -6.46
N ILE A 47 -13.56 4.46 -5.32
CA ILE A 47 -14.48 5.26 -4.52
C ILE A 47 -13.82 6.59 -4.17
N GLU A 48 -12.58 6.52 -3.68
CA GLU A 48 -11.81 7.70 -3.31
C GLU A 48 -11.63 8.65 -4.50
N VAL A 49 -11.15 8.16 -5.65
CA VAL A 49 -11.00 8.98 -6.87
C VAL A 49 -12.32 9.64 -7.26
N ARG A 50 -13.44 8.89 -7.25
CA ARG A 50 -14.76 9.43 -7.60
C ARG A 50 -15.27 10.49 -6.63
N LEU A 51 -14.98 10.34 -5.33
CA LEU A 51 -15.31 11.35 -4.31
C LEU A 51 -14.52 12.64 -4.57
N LEU A 52 -13.22 12.52 -4.77
CA LEU A 52 -12.33 13.67 -4.96
C LEU A 52 -12.58 14.40 -6.27
N GLN A 53 -12.91 13.69 -7.35
CA GLN A 53 -13.35 14.29 -8.62
C GLN A 53 -14.58 15.19 -8.45
N LYS A 54 -15.48 14.83 -7.53
CA LYS A 54 -16.67 15.60 -7.17
C LYS A 54 -16.43 16.61 -6.06
N LYS A 55 -15.18 16.77 -5.61
CA LYS A 55 -14.80 17.60 -4.46
C LYS A 55 -15.54 17.23 -3.16
N HIS A 56 -15.95 15.96 -3.02
CA HIS A 56 -16.46 15.45 -1.76
C HIS A 56 -15.30 15.16 -0.83
N LYS A 57 -15.27 15.90 0.28
CA LYS A 57 -14.21 15.82 1.27
C LYS A 57 -14.36 14.55 2.11
N ILE A 58 -13.26 13.85 2.31
CA ILE A 58 -13.20 12.63 3.13
C ILE A 58 -12.64 13.01 4.50
N GLU A 59 -13.40 12.73 5.55
CA GLU A 59 -13.00 13.00 6.94
C GLU A 59 -12.22 11.84 7.58
N TYR A 60 -11.54 12.13 8.68
CA TYR A 60 -10.87 11.12 9.51
C TYR A 60 -11.32 11.29 10.97
N LEU A 61 -11.88 10.23 11.56
CA LEU A 61 -12.27 10.20 12.96
C LEU A 61 -11.14 9.52 13.76
N PRO A 62 -10.32 10.29 14.51
CA PRO A 62 -9.17 9.73 15.22
C PRO A 62 -9.56 8.83 16.40
N ASP A 63 -10.75 9.05 16.97
CA ASP A 63 -11.22 8.36 18.19
C ASP A 63 -12.10 7.13 17.87
N ALA A 64 -12.38 6.87 16.59
CA ALA A 64 -13.12 5.70 16.13
C ALA A 64 -12.17 4.55 15.80
N TYR A 65 -11.80 3.77 16.82
CA TYR A 65 -10.86 2.66 16.67
C TYR A 65 -11.51 1.43 16.02
N VAL A 66 -10.84 0.88 15.02
CA VAL A 66 -11.19 -0.42 14.41
C VAL A 66 -9.92 -1.26 14.33
N PHE A 67 -9.96 -2.44 14.94
CA PHE A 67 -8.85 -3.39 14.93
C PHE A 67 -8.99 -4.36 13.77
N ASP A 68 -7.90 -4.57 13.02
CA ASP A 68 -7.84 -5.45 11.86
C ASP A 68 -6.78 -6.52 12.09
N GLU A 69 -7.15 -7.78 11.96
CA GLU A 69 -6.23 -8.89 12.12
C GLU A 69 -5.28 -8.97 10.91
N LYS A 70 -3.97 -9.01 11.17
CA LYS A 70 -2.97 -9.19 10.12
C LYS A 70 -2.59 -10.65 9.98
N VAL A 71 -2.82 -11.20 8.79
CA VAL A 71 -2.39 -12.56 8.46
C VAL A 71 -0.87 -12.61 8.29
N SER A 72 -0.20 -13.50 9.04
CA SER A 72 1.26 -13.65 9.08
C SER A 72 1.86 -14.48 7.93
N ASN A 73 1.02 -15.00 7.03
CA ASN A 73 1.45 -15.88 5.95
C ASN A 73 2.12 -15.11 4.80
N ALA A 74 3.38 -15.43 4.49
CA ALA A 74 4.15 -14.78 3.44
C ALA A 74 3.51 -14.89 2.04
N LYS A 75 2.87 -16.01 1.69
CA LYS A 75 2.18 -16.16 0.40
C LYS A 75 0.95 -15.25 0.32
N VAL A 76 0.21 -15.11 1.41
CA VAL A 76 -0.94 -14.20 1.51
C VAL A 76 -0.48 -12.76 1.41
N PHE A 77 0.59 -12.40 2.14
CA PHE A 77 1.21 -11.09 2.09
C PHE A 77 1.61 -10.70 0.65
N THR A 78 2.35 -11.56 -0.05
CA THR A 78 2.78 -11.32 -1.44
C THR A 78 1.59 -11.11 -2.39
N LYS A 79 0.54 -11.93 -2.27
CA LYS A 79 -0.69 -11.76 -3.07
C LYS A 79 -1.39 -10.42 -2.78
N GLN A 80 -1.53 -10.05 -1.51
CA GLN A 80 -2.13 -8.77 -1.12
C GLN A 80 -1.30 -7.58 -1.62
N ARG A 81 0.04 -7.64 -1.54
CA ARG A 81 0.93 -6.58 -2.04
C ARG A 81 0.87 -6.44 -3.55
N ARG A 82 0.89 -7.55 -4.28
CA ARG A 82 0.69 -7.55 -5.74
C ARG A 82 -0.64 -6.87 -6.13
N ARG A 83 -1.75 -7.20 -5.45
CA ARG A 83 -3.05 -6.55 -5.69
C ARG A 83 -3.00 -5.05 -5.41
N TRP A 84 -2.42 -4.65 -4.27
CA TRP A 84 -2.35 -3.24 -3.90
C TRP A 84 -1.50 -2.42 -4.89
N LEU A 85 -0.36 -2.96 -5.33
CA LEU A 85 0.53 -2.36 -6.33
C LEU A 85 -0.13 -2.30 -7.71
N SER A 86 -0.81 -3.37 -8.13
CA SER A 86 -1.56 -3.41 -9.39
C SER A 86 -2.65 -2.35 -9.44
N ALA A 87 -3.42 -2.20 -8.37
CA ALA A 87 -4.39 -1.11 -8.27
C ALA A 87 -3.70 0.26 -8.27
N GLN A 88 -2.56 0.41 -7.59
CA GLN A 88 -1.82 1.68 -7.54
C GLN A 88 -1.40 2.16 -8.93
N VAL A 89 -0.75 1.28 -9.71
CA VAL A 89 -0.31 1.60 -11.09
C VAL A 89 -1.50 1.86 -12.01
N HIS A 90 -2.57 1.05 -11.90
CA HIS A 90 -3.78 1.23 -12.70
C HIS A 90 -4.44 2.60 -12.44
N TYR A 91 -4.67 2.97 -11.18
CA TYR A 91 -5.30 4.25 -10.84
C TYR A 91 -4.37 5.44 -11.06
N PHE A 92 -3.05 5.26 -11.00
CA PHE A 92 -2.11 6.30 -11.42
C PHE A 92 -2.33 6.67 -12.89
N GLY A 93 -2.24 5.68 -13.80
CA GLY A 93 -2.43 5.91 -15.24
C GLY A 93 -3.82 6.46 -15.57
N LYS A 94 -4.85 5.98 -14.87
CA LYS A 94 -6.24 6.45 -15.06
C LYS A 94 -6.49 7.86 -14.53
N SER A 95 -5.87 8.25 -13.43
CA SER A 95 -6.28 9.45 -12.66
C SER A 95 -5.31 10.62 -12.77
N PHE A 96 -4.04 10.41 -13.14
CA PHE A 96 -3.03 11.47 -13.13
C PHE A 96 -3.34 12.62 -14.09
N LEU A 97 -3.54 12.33 -15.38
CA LEU A 97 -3.86 13.38 -16.36
C LEU A 97 -5.21 14.07 -16.06
N PRO A 98 -6.30 13.35 -15.72
CA PRO A 98 -7.53 14.01 -15.28
C PRO A 98 -7.35 14.90 -14.05
N ALA A 99 -6.56 14.46 -13.06
CA ALA A 99 -6.34 15.23 -11.85
C ALA A 99 -5.49 16.47 -12.10
N LEU A 100 -4.49 16.37 -12.98
CA LEU A 100 -3.68 17.51 -13.41
C LEU A 100 -4.56 18.54 -14.15
N ARG A 101 -5.44 18.08 -15.04
CA ARG A 101 -6.42 18.95 -15.71
C ARG A 101 -7.36 19.63 -14.72
N ASP A 102 -7.93 18.88 -13.77
CA ASP A 102 -8.85 19.41 -12.76
C ASP A 102 -8.15 20.36 -11.77
N LEU A 103 -6.84 20.20 -11.53
CA LEU A 103 -6.04 21.16 -10.78
C LEU A 103 -6.05 22.53 -11.46
N PHE A 104 -5.70 22.59 -12.75
CA PHE A 104 -5.59 23.87 -13.46
C PHE A 104 -6.96 24.47 -13.81
N LEU A 105 -7.95 23.66 -14.18
CA LEU A 105 -9.27 24.17 -14.62
C LEU A 105 -10.23 24.44 -13.47
N ARG A 106 -10.09 23.70 -12.35
CA ARG A 106 -11.08 23.73 -11.25
C ARG A 106 -10.45 23.93 -9.88
N GLY A 107 -9.14 24.06 -9.77
CA GLY A 107 -8.43 24.19 -8.49
C GLY A 107 -8.57 22.94 -7.60
N ASN A 108 -8.74 21.74 -8.17
CA ASN A 108 -8.94 20.52 -7.37
C ASN A 108 -7.62 19.93 -6.84
N ILE A 109 -7.04 20.62 -5.85
CA ILE A 109 -5.77 20.24 -5.22
C ILE A 109 -5.85 18.85 -4.57
N ASP A 110 -7.01 18.50 -4.01
CA ASP A 110 -7.20 17.25 -3.28
C ASP A 110 -7.14 16.02 -4.20
N PHE A 111 -7.82 16.09 -5.35
CA PHE A 111 -7.75 15.05 -6.37
C PHE A 111 -6.32 14.92 -6.95
N PHE A 112 -5.65 16.04 -7.20
CA PHE A 112 -4.26 16.02 -7.69
C PHE A 112 -3.28 15.43 -6.67
N ASN A 113 -3.35 15.84 -5.41
CA ASN A 113 -2.57 15.27 -4.32
C ASN A 113 -2.77 13.76 -4.25
N LYS A 114 -4.02 13.28 -4.40
CA LYS A 114 -4.28 11.84 -4.41
C LYS A 114 -3.66 11.12 -5.59
N ALA A 115 -3.74 11.70 -6.79
CA ALA A 115 -3.12 11.12 -7.97
C ALA A 115 -1.59 11.00 -7.83
N LEU A 116 -0.93 12.00 -7.24
CA LEU A 116 0.50 11.96 -6.92
C LEU A 116 0.86 10.86 -5.92
N GLN A 117 0.01 10.63 -4.92
CA GLN A 117 0.24 9.54 -3.95
C GLN A 117 0.32 8.16 -4.61
N PHE A 118 -0.29 7.96 -5.79
CA PHE A 118 -0.17 6.69 -6.49
C PHE A 118 1.23 6.44 -7.08
N ILE A 119 2.09 7.45 -7.24
CA ILE A 119 3.49 7.25 -7.65
C ILE A 119 4.34 6.72 -6.48
N LEU A 120 3.94 7.01 -5.24
CA LEU A 120 4.77 6.75 -4.08
C LEU A 120 5.12 5.27 -3.96
N LEU A 121 6.43 4.99 -4.04
CA LEU A 121 6.95 3.66 -3.83
C LEU A 121 6.67 3.19 -2.40
N PRO A 122 6.41 1.88 -2.22
CA PRO A 122 6.37 1.32 -0.89
C PRO A 122 7.67 1.60 -0.14
N ARG A 123 7.54 2.09 1.08
CA ARG A 123 8.65 2.60 1.90
C ARG A 123 9.86 1.68 2.02
N ILE A 124 9.62 0.37 2.17
CA ILE A 124 10.71 -0.60 2.29
C ILE A 124 11.52 -0.70 0.98
N LEU A 125 10.86 -0.60 -0.17
CA LEU A 125 11.53 -0.56 -1.48
C LEU A 125 12.25 0.77 -1.68
N LEU A 126 11.68 1.88 -1.19
CA LEU A 126 12.34 3.18 -1.24
C LEU A 126 13.69 3.17 -0.49
N ILE A 127 13.71 2.70 0.77
CA ILE A 127 14.96 2.58 1.54
C ILE A 127 15.95 1.63 0.86
N SER A 128 15.46 0.50 0.36
CA SER A 128 16.31 -0.48 -0.35
C SER A 128 16.93 0.12 -1.60
N LEU A 129 16.17 0.94 -2.34
CA LEU A 129 16.66 1.66 -3.52
C LEU A 129 17.73 2.68 -3.14
N PHE A 130 17.51 3.50 -2.10
CA PHE A 130 18.52 4.45 -1.62
C PHE A 130 19.80 3.74 -1.14
N PHE A 131 19.69 2.58 -0.52
CA PHE A 131 20.84 1.76 -0.15
C PHE A 131 21.64 1.30 -1.38
N ILE A 132 20.96 0.76 -2.39
CA ILE A 132 21.62 0.33 -3.64
C ILE A 132 22.29 1.52 -4.34
N ILE A 133 21.61 2.67 -4.44
CA ILE A 133 22.19 3.89 -5.04
C ILE A 133 23.41 4.35 -4.25
N ALA A 134 23.34 4.35 -2.92
CA ALA A 134 24.48 4.72 -2.07
C ALA A 134 25.69 3.81 -2.30
N VAL A 135 25.48 2.49 -2.43
CA VAL A 135 26.55 1.53 -2.73
C VAL A 135 27.15 1.79 -4.11
N VAL A 136 26.34 2.05 -5.14
CA VAL A 136 26.85 2.37 -6.49
C VAL A 136 27.63 3.69 -6.46
N TYR A 137 27.10 4.72 -5.80
CA TYR A 137 27.71 6.04 -5.73
C TYR A 137 29.00 6.08 -4.91
N PHE A 138 29.15 5.17 -3.94
CA PHE A 138 30.41 5.00 -3.24
C PHE A 138 31.58 4.71 -4.20
N PHE A 139 31.33 3.95 -5.28
CA PHE A 139 32.36 3.60 -6.27
C PHE A 139 32.38 4.52 -7.50
N ALA A 140 31.25 5.12 -7.88
CA ALA A 140 31.07 5.73 -9.20
C ALA A 140 30.75 7.24 -9.20
N ALA A 141 30.45 7.84 -8.05
CA ALA A 141 29.99 9.24 -7.99
C ALA A 141 30.97 10.15 -7.21
N PRO A 142 30.94 11.47 -7.46
CA PRO A 142 31.66 12.43 -6.63
C PRO A 142 31.27 12.32 -5.16
N LEU A 143 32.23 12.59 -4.25
CA LEU A 143 32.03 12.49 -2.81
C LEU A 143 30.80 13.27 -2.32
N SER A 144 30.55 14.47 -2.87
CA SER A 144 29.38 15.29 -2.51
C SER A 144 28.04 14.59 -2.78
N VAL A 145 27.92 13.91 -3.93
CA VAL A 145 26.70 13.19 -4.34
C VAL A 145 26.52 11.93 -3.49
N PHE A 146 27.61 11.22 -3.19
CA PHE A 146 27.59 10.09 -2.27
C PHE A 146 27.14 10.52 -0.86
N LEU A 147 27.72 11.58 -0.31
CA LEU A 147 27.38 12.09 1.03
C LEU A 147 25.92 12.55 1.11
N LEU A 148 25.41 13.23 0.07
CA LEU A 148 24.00 13.61 0.00
C LEU A 148 23.09 12.37 0.02
N THR A 149 23.41 11.37 -0.78
CA THR A 149 22.63 10.13 -0.87
C THR A 149 22.66 9.37 0.45
N LEU A 150 23.83 9.30 1.09
CA LEU A 150 24.00 8.69 2.40
C LEU A 150 23.20 9.44 3.47
N ALA A 151 23.21 10.77 3.47
CA ALA A 151 22.43 11.59 4.39
C ALA A 151 20.92 11.33 4.23
N LEU A 152 20.42 11.25 2.99
CA LEU A 152 19.02 10.92 2.71
C LEU A 152 18.64 9.50 3.19
N LEU A 153 19.53 8.53 2.98
CA LEU A 153 19.33 7.16 3.48
C LEU A 153 19.25 7.13 5.01
N LEU A 154 20.19 7.79 5.70
CA LEU A 154 20.22 7.87 7.16
C LEU A 154 19.00 8.59 7.72
N LEU A 155 18.57 9.68 7.10
CA LEU A 155 17.35 10.40 7.46
C LEU A 155 16.12 9.49 7.31
N GLY A 156 16.05 8.72 6.24
CA GLY A 156 15.00 7.73 6.01
C GLY A 156 14.97 6.68 7.12
N ILE A 157 16.11 6.08 7.45
CA ILE A 157 16.24 5.09 8.54
C ILE A 157 15.83 5.70 9.88
N LEU A 158 16.35 6.89 10.21
CA LEU A 158 16.04 7.59 11.46
C LEU A 158 14.53 7.87 11.59
N THR A 159 13.88 8.25 10.49
CA THR A 159 12.43 8.45 10.46
C THR A 159 11.67 7.17 10.84
N PHE A 160 12.11 5.99 10.39
CA PHE A 160 11.49 4.72 10.79
C PHE A 160 11.75 4.39 12.24
N LEU A 161 12.97 4.60 12.74
CA LEU A 161 13.30 4.38 14.14
C LEU A 161 12.38 5.24 15.02
N ILE A 162 12.34 6.55 14.81
CA ILE A 162 11.48 7.45 15.60
C ILE A 162 9.99 7.09 15.49
N SER A 163 9.55 6.54 14.36
CA SER A 163 8.15 6.13 14.14
C SER A 163 7.74 4.85 14.86
N ILE A 164 8.68 4.03 15.34
CA ILE A 164 8.39 2.76 16.03
C ILE A 164 8.16 3.06 17.52
N PRO A 165 7.01 2.64 18.09
CA PRO A 165 6.78 2.79 19.53
C PRO A 165 7.85 2.10 20.39
N ARG A 166 8.22 2.72 21.53
CA ARG A 166 9.28 2.24 22.42
C ARG A 166 9.16 0.76 22.82
N TYR A 167 7.94 0.25 23.02
CA TYR A 167 7.71 -1.16 23.41
C TYR A 167 8.06 -2.18 22.32
N PHE A 168 8.20 -1.77 21.05
CA PHE A 168 8.69 -2.63 19.98
C PHE A 168 10.22 -2.71 19.93
N TYR A 169 10.96 -1.95 20.73
CA TYR A 169 12.43 -2.10 20.82
C TYR A 169 12.80 -3.25 21.74
N ASN A 170 12.74 -4.46 21.20
CA ASN A 170 13.04 -5.69 21.92
C ASN A 170 13.72 -6.72 20.99
N LEU A 171 14.23 -7.81 21.58
CA LEU A 171 14.93 -8.86 20.83
C LEU A 171 14.06 -9.49 19.74
N ARG A 172 12.73 -9.59 19.93
CA ARG A 172 11.83 -10.15 18.90
C ARG A 172 11.80 -9.28 17.66
N THR A 173 11.77 -7.97 17.82
CA THR A 173 11.85 -7.03 16.69
C THR A 173 13.22 -7.11 16.01
N LEU A 174 14.31 -7.23 16.77
CA LEU A 174 15.65 -7.43 16.21
C LEU A 174 15.71 -8.72 15.37
N TRP A 175 15.18 -9.83 15.88
CA TRP A 175 15.03 -11.07 15.10
C TRP A 175 14.15 -10.89 13.87
N ALA A 176 13.08 -10.09 13.95
CA ALA A 176 12.25 -9.79 12.79
C ALA A 176 12.99 -9.00 11.71
N LEU A 177 13.95 -8.13 12.08
CA LEU A 177 14.78 -7.39 11.11
C LEU A 177 15.59 -8.33 10.20
N THR A 178 16.04 -9.47 10.70
CA THR A 178 16.75 -10.48 9.88
C THR A 178 15.90 -11.05 8.74
N ARG A 179 14.57 -10.95 8.84
CA ARG A 179 13.63 -11.39 7.80
C ARG A 179 13.32 -10.29 6.76
N LEU A 180 13.75 -9.04 6.99
CA LEU A 180 13.51 -7.94 6.06
C LEU A 180 14.07 -8.17 4.65
N PRO A 181 15.29 -8.72 4.45
CA PRO A 181 15.80 -8.98 3.11
C PRO A 181 14.87 -9.88 2.28
N VAL A 182 14.34 -10.94 2.90
CA VAL A 182 13.36 -11.82 2.26
C VAL A 182 12.08 -11.04 1.89
N GLY A 183 11.60 -10.18 2.78
CA GLY A 183 10.46 -9.31 2.52
C GLY A 183 10.69 -8.34 1.34
N ILE A 184 11.88 -7.74 1.25
CA ILE A 184 12.28 -6.85 0.14
C ILE A 184 12.25 -7.61 -1.19
N VAL A 185 12.85 -8.80 -1.24
CA VAL A 185 12.89 -9.64 -2.45
C VAL A 185 11.48 -10.04 -2.89
N LEU A 186 10.64 -10.53 -1.97
CA LEU A 186 9.24 -10.86 -2.27
C LEU A 186 8.45 -9.65 -2.78
N MET A 187 8.72 -8.48 -2.21
CA MET A 187 8.06 -7.24 -2.60
C MET A 187 8.53 -6.74 -3.97
N PHE A 188 9.80 -6.89 -4.29
CA PHE A 188 10.36 -6.62 -5.61
C PHE A 188 9.75 -7.53 -6.69
N PHE A 189 9.70 -8.85 -6.45
CA PHE A 189 9.03 -9.77 -7.38
C PHE A 189 7.53 -9.52 -7.54
N SER A 190 6.88 -8.94 -6.51
CA SER A 190 5.48 -8.51 -6.60
C SER A 190 5.28 -7.35 -7.59
N LEU A 191 6.30 -6.51 -7.81
CA LEU A 191 6.27 -5.44 -8.82
C LEU A 191 6.43 -5.98 -10.24
N LEU A 192 7.30 -6.96 -10.45
CA LEU A 192 7.53 -7.55 -11.77
C LEU A 192 6.28 -8.30 -12.28
N ASN A 193 5.52 -8.90 -11.36
CA ASN A 193 4.35 -9.71 -11.67
C ASN A 193 3.01 -8.94 -11.53
N ILE A 194 2.95 -7.63 -11.73
CA ILE A 194 1.72 -6.85 -11.49
C ILE A 194 0.52 -7.24 -12.38
N LYS A 195 0.77 -7.81 -13.57
CA LYS A 195 -0.28 -8.15 -14.55
C LYS A 195 -1.35 -9.08 -13.94
N GLY A 196 -2.63 -8.76 -14.12
CA GLY A 196 -3.77 -9.58 -13.70
C GLY A 196 -4.18 -9.51 -12.21
N GLY A 197 -3.47 -8.74 -11.36
CA GLY A 197 -3.73 -8.68 -9.91
C GLY A 197 -5.06 -8.03 -9.49
N ASN A 198 -5.76 -7.36 -10.42
CA ASN A 198 -7.03 -6.65 -10.15
C ASN A 198 -8.28 -7.42 -10.60
N LYS A 199 -8.13 -8.63 -11.16
CA LYS A 199 -9.24 -9.36 -11.81
C LYS A 199 -10.19 -10.08 -10.84
N GLU A 200 -9.79 -10.33 -9.59
CA GLU A 200 -10.59 -11.11 -8.63
C GLU A 200 -10.58 -10.53 -7.20
N PHE A 201 -11.70 -10.67 -6.48
CA PHE A 201 -11.73 -10.41 -5.04
C PHE A 201 -11.01 -11.54 -4.30
N LEU A 202 -9.74 -11.31 -3.96
CA LEU A 202 -9.03 -12.22 -3.05
C LEU A 202 -9.58 -12.04 -1.64
N HIS A 203 -10.49 -12.93 -1.21
CA HIS A 203 -10.85 -13.06 0.19
C HIS A 203 -9.63 -13.57 0.97
N THR A 204 -9.19 -12.82 1.97
CA THR A 204 -8.06 -13.22 2.80
C THR A 204 -8.53 -14.36 3.70
N LYS A 205 -8.07 -15.59 3.46
CA LYS A 205 -8.36 -16.70 4.37
C LYS A 205 -7.54 -16.51 5.65
N HIS A 206 -8.24 -16.35 6.76
CA HIS A 206 -7.65 -16.36 8.10
C HIS A 206 -7.41 -17.83 8.48
N THR A 207 -6.19 -18.32 8.28
CA THR A 207 -5.78 -19.66 8.74
C THR A 207 -4.71 -19.54 9.80
N TYR A 208 -4.99 -20.06 10.99
CA TYR A 208 -4.12 -20.01 12.17
C TYR A 208 -2.81 -20.82 12.04
N ASN A 209 -2.60 -21.57 10.95
CA ASN A 209 -1.42 -22.42 10.75
C ASN A 209 -0.63 -22.01 9.50
N ALA A 210 0.54 -21.39 9.70
CA ALA A 210 1.42 -20.89 8.65
C ALA A 210 2.13 -21.97 7.81
N PHE A 211 2.06 -23.26 8.20
CA PHE A 211 2.88 -24.35 7.64
C PHE A 211 2.12 -25.63 7.28
N GLN A 212 0.87 -25.57 6.80
CA GLN A 212 0.32 -26.76 6.11
C GLN A 212 0.82 -26.81 4.67
N VAL A 213 1.96 -27.48 4.48
CA VAL A 213 2.27 -28.15 3.21
C VAL A 213 1.15 -29.15 2.99
N LYS A 214 0.40 -29.01 1.89
CA LYS A 214 -0.55 -30.05 1.49
C LYS A 214 0.25 -31.32 1.24
N HIS A 215 0.21 -32.27 2.17
CA HIS A 215 0.56 -33.64 1.83
C HIS A 215 -0.46 -34.11 0.78
N PRO A 216 -0.02 -34.67 -0.35
CA PRO A 216 -0.93 -35.28 -1.31
C PRO A 216 -1.53 -36.51 -0.64
N ARG A 217 -2.73 -36.36 -0.05
CA ARG A 217 -3.55 -37.53 0.29
C ARG A 217 -3.99 -38.16 -1.02
N PHE A 218 -3.50 -39.38 -1.22
CA PHE A 218 -3.98 -40.39 -2.15
C PHE A 218 -5.49 -40.28 -2.38
N TYR A 219 -5.90 -39.82 -3.55
CA TYR A 219 -7.22 -40.12 -4.08
C TYR A 219 -7.09 -41.44 -4.84
N SER A 220 -7.39 -42.54 -4.15
CA SER A 220 -7.76 -43.79 -4.82
C SER A 220 -9.01 -43.51 -5.65
N LYS A 221 -8.87 -43.60 -6.98
CA LYS A 221 -10.01 -43.68 -7.89
C LYS A 221 -10.69 -45.03 -7.66
N ASN A 222 -11.76 -45.06 -6.88
CA ASN A 222 -12.73 -46.15 -7.00
C ASN A 222 -13.45 -45.98 -8.35
N LYS A 223 -13.00 -46.75 -9.35
CA LYS A 223 -13.84 -47.16 -10.48
C LYS A 223 -14.91 -48.10 -9.91
N ILE A 224 -16.17 -47.74 -10.03
CA ILE A 224 -17.27 -48.69 -9.97
C ILE A 224 -17.72 -48.95 -11.42
N LYS A 225 -17.92 -50.23 -11.71
CA LYS A 225 -18.34 -50.82 -12.98
C LYS A 225 -19.65 -50.26 -13.49
#